data_AF-M8D5D3-F1
#
_entry.id   AF-M8D5D3-F1
#
_cell.length_a   1.000
_cell.length_b   1.000
_cell.length_c   1.000
_cell.angle_alpha   90.00
_cell.angle_beta   90.00
_cell.angle_gamma   90.00
#
_symmetry.space_group_name_H-M   'P 1'
#
loop_
_entity.id
_entity.type
_entity.pdbx_description
1 polymer ?
#
loop_
_entity_poly.entity_id
_entity_poly.type
_entity_poly.pdbx_seq_one_letter_code
_entity_poly.pdbx_strand_id
1 'polypeptide(L)'
;MDRTGVHSLRAAEEFLMRGISEASSKIEKDCFQIAFVIFVMGHVLAPRTKHDYGTIDYWGALANMENITQYNWCEFVLEFLLEAVRRLKNDMMANNHSTNLVGCHLFLQIFFLDNVDLGIFNKKHNVLPCISDFDQNSLKNMITMATDIGKGPTSYVKCMIRQGSDLCYARCNIPDCNVTTSNQPVGSGNMDQHAGNRTDDRHDSV
;
A
#
# COMPACT_ATOMS: atom_id res chain seq x y z
N MET A 1 12.88 -33.32 -13.01
CA MET A 1 12.92 -31.88 -13.31
C MET A 1 11.93 -31.21 -12.38
N ASP A 2 12.45 -30.54 -11.36
CA ASP A 2 11.64 -29.86 -10.36
C ASP A 2 10.97 -28.63 -11.00
N ARG A 3 9.64 -28.63 -11.07
CA ARG A 3 8.84 -27.58 -11.74
C ARG A 3 8.68 -26.33 -10.87
N THR A 4 9.15 -26.36 -9.63
CA THR A 4 9.02 -25.25 -8.67
C THR A 4 9.82 -24.00 -9.06
N GLY A 5 10.86 -24.14 -9.91
CA GLY A 5 11.65 -23.00 -10.41
C GLY A 5 11.03 -22.27 -11.61
N VAL A 6 10.09 -22.89 -12.33
CA VAL A 6 9.54 -22.38 -13.61
C VAL A 6 8.48 -21.30 -13.38
N HIS A 7 8.11 -21.04 -12.12
CA HIS A 7 7.14 -20.01 -11.76
C HIS A 7 7.65 -18.95 -10.77
N SER A 8 8.97 -18.88 -10.57
CA SER A 8 9.59 -17.95 -9.61
C SER A 8 9.96 -16.62 -10.25
N LEU A 9 9.67 -15.50 -9.58
CA LEU A 9 10.13 -14.15 -9.97
C LEU A 9 11.65 -14.07 -10.20
N ARG A 10 12.43 -14.99 -9.60
CA ARG A 10 13.87 -15.12 -9.83
C ARG A 10 14.24 -15.35 -11.30
N ALA A 11 13.41 -16.06 -12.07
CA ALA A 11 13.67 -16.27 -13.50
C ALA A 11 13.58 -14.95 -14.29
N ALA A 12 12.62 -14.09 -13.93
CA ALA A 12 12.51 -12.76 -14.50
C ALA A 12 13.70 -11.88 -14.09
N GLU A 13 14.12 -11.95 -12.82
CA GLU A 13 15.30 -11.24 -12.31
C GLU A 13 16.59 -11.65 -13.05
N GLU A 14 16.85 -12.95 -13.19
CA GLU A 14 18.01 -13.47 -13.93
C GLU A 14 17.98 -13.08 -15.41
N PHE A 15 16.79 -12.94 -16.01
CA PHE A 15 16.65 -12.43 -17.38
C PHE A 15 16.97 -10.93 -17.46
N LEU A 16 16.51 -10.13 -16.50
CA LEU A 16 16.74 -8.68 -16.46
C LEU A 16 18.21 -8.31 -16.27
N MET A 17 19.01 -9.18 -15.67
CA MET A 17 20.45 -8.99 -15.50
C MET A 17 21.26 -9.24 -16.79
N ARG A 18 20.62 -9.68 -17.88
CA ARG A 18 21.29 -9.88 -19.18
C ARG A 18 21.51 -8.54 -19.87
N GLY A 19 22.57 -8.47 -20.69
CA GLY A 19 22.83 -7.29 -21.50
C GLY A 19 21.74 -7.10 -22.55
N ILE A 20 21.15 -5.91 -22.58
CA ILE A 20 20.24 -5.45 -23.64
C ILE A 20 20.78 -4.15 -24.23
N SER A 21 20.65 -3.99 -25.54
CA SER A 21 21.13 -2.80 -26.26
C SER A 21 20.18 -2.41 -27.39
N GLU A 22 20.44 -1.27 -28.01
CA GLU A 22 19.65 -0.85 -29.16
C GLU A 22 19.76 -1.79 -30.36
N ALA A 23 20.87 -2.53 -30.47
CA ALA A 23 21.09 -3.53 -31.52
C ALA A 23 20.42 -4.88 -31.23
N SER A 24 19.86 -5.09 -30.04
CA SER A 24 19.17 -6.33 -29.69
C SER A 24 17.95 -6.56 -30.59
N SER A 25 17.67 -7.83 -30.89
CA SER A 25 16.53 -8.22 -31.70
C SER A 25 15.20 -7.81 -31.05
N LYS A 26 14.14 -7.69 -31.86
CA LYS A 26 12.79 -7.42 -31.34
C LYS A 26 12.38 -8.43 -30.26
N ILE A 27 12.67 -9.72 -30.48
CA ILE A 27 12.35 -10.78 -29.53
C ILE A 27 13.05 -10.56 -28.19
N GLU A 28 14.34 -10.19 -28.18
CA GLU A 28 15.06 -9.92 -26.94
C GLU A 28 14.49 -8.70 -26.20
N LYS A 29 14.16 -7.62 -26.93
CA LYS A 29 13.53 -6.42 -26.35
C LYS A 29 12.15 -6.73 -25.78
N ASP A 30 11.35 -7.49 -26.51
CA ASP A 30 10.02 -7.93 -26.06
C ASP A 30 10.13 -8.82 -24.80
N CYS A 31 11.02 -9.81 -24.79
CA CYS A 31 11.24 -10.65 -23.62
C CYS A 31 11.72 -9.86 -22.39
N PHE A 32 12.58 -8.86 -22.59
CA PHE A 32 13.04 -7.99 -21.50
C PHE A 32 11.89 -7.18 -20.91
N GLN A 33 11.06 -6.58 -21.76
CA GLN A 33 9.89 -5.84 -21.31
C GLN A 33 8.90 -6.74 -20.54
N ILE A 34 8.66 -7.98 -21.00
CA ILE A 34 7.84 -8.97 -20.25
C ILE A 34 8.43 -9.23 -18.88
N ALA A 35 9.73 -9.57 -18.83
CA ALA A 35 10.43 -9.86 -17.59
C ALA A 35 10.38 -8.65 -16.63
N PHE A 36 10.51 -7.44 -17.17
CA PHE A 36 10.46 -6.19 -16.40
C PHE A 36 9.08 -5.98 -15.77
N VAL A 37 8.00 -6.13 -16.55
CA VAL A 37 6.65 -5.98 -16.00
C VAL A 37 6.37 -7.06 -14.95
N ILE A 38 6.73 -8.32 -15.20
CA ILE A 38 6.59 -9.41 -14.21
C ILE A 38 7.35 -9.06 -12.91
N PHE A 39 8.59 -8.60 -13.02
CA PHE A 39 9.43 -8.26 -11.87
C PHE A 39 8.84 -7.11 -11.06
N VAL A 40 8.50 -5.99 -11.71
CA VAL A 40 7.97 -4.79 -11.04
C VAL A 40 6.60 -5.08 -10.43
N MET A 41 5.72 -5.79 -11.12
CA MET A 41 4.41 -6.19 -10.61
C MET A 41 4.53 -7.16 -9.43
N GLY A 42 5.43 -8.13 -9.52
CA GLY A 42 5.64 -9.15 -8.48
C GLY A 42 6.31 -8.64 -7.21
N HIS A 43 7.19 -7.64 -7.30
CA HIS A 43 7.95 -7.14 -6.16
C HIS A 43 7.47 -5.80 -5.62
N VAL A 44 7.00 -4.90 -6.49
CA VAL A 44 6.83 -3.49 -6.12
C VAL A 44 5.37 -3.05 -6.21
N LEU A 45 4.71 -3.29 -7.34
CA LEU A 45 3.39 -2.70 -7.64
C LEU A 45 2.20 -3.55 -7.18
N ALA A 46 2.26 -4.87 -7.26
CA ALA A 46 1.19 -5.76 -6.80
C ALA A 46 1.74 -7.02 -6.11
N PRO A 47 2.66 -6.88 -5.14
CA PRO A 47 3.28 -8.03 -4.50
C PRO A 47 2.25 -8.92 -3.82
N ARG A 48 2.41 -10.24 -4.01
CA ARG A 48 1.58 -11.28 -3.38
C ARG A 48 2.41 -12.06 -2.36
N THR A 49 1.74 -12.72 -1.42
CA THR A 49 2.41 -13.55 -0.41
C THR A 49 3.06 -14.81 -0.97
N LYS A 50 2.60 -15.28 -2.14
CA LYS A 50 3.29 -16.30 -2.93
C LYS A 50 4.10 -15.61 -4.02
N HIS A 51 5.41 -15.87 -4.03
CA HIS A 51 6.35 -15.38 -5.04
C HIS A 51 6.26 -16.21 -6.33
N ASP A 52 5.02 -16.39 -6.81
CA ASP A 52 4.69 -17.23 -7.95
C ASP A 52 3.77 -16.45 -8.91
N TYR A 53 4.17 -16.36 -10.17
CA TYR A 53 3.44 -15.68 -11.24
C TYR A 53 2.27 -16.48 -11.85
N GLY A 54 1.97 -17.67 -11.31
CA GLY A 54 0.89 -18.56 -11.73
C GLY A 54 -0.54 -18.06 -11.41
N THR A 55 -0.69 -16.92 -10.71
CA THR A 55 -2.00 -16.33 -10.38
C THR A 55 -2.15 -14.89 -10.86
N ILE A 56 -1.59 -14.58 -12.02
CA ILE A 56 -1.47 -13.22 -12.52
C ILE A 56 -2.67 -12.85 -13.40
N ASP A 57 -3.44 -11.88 -12.91
CA ASP A 57 -4.60 -11.30 -13.61
C ASP A 57 -4.18 -10.39 -14.80
N TYR A 58 -2.88 -10.10 -14.96
CA TYR A 58 -2.32 -9.23 -16.00
C TYR A 58 -1.60 -9.98 -17.15
N TRP A 59 -1.61 -11.31 -17.20
CA TRP A 59 -0.92 -12.07 -18.27
C TRP A 59 -1.47 -11.74 -19.66
N GLY A 60 -2.78 -11.49 -19.75
CA GLY A 60 -3.41 -11.05 -21.00
C GLY A 60 -2.80 -9.76 -21.53
N ALA A 61 -2.35 -8.86 -20.65
CA ALA A 61 -1.67 -7.62 -21.04
C ALA A 61 -0.24 -7.84 -21.54
N LEU A 62 0.38 -8.97 -21.18
CA LEU A 62 1.72 -9.36 -21.64
C LEU A 62 1.70 -10.15 -22.95
N ALA A 63 0.53 -10.55 -23.44
CA ALA A 63 0.40 -11.30 -24.69
C ALA A 63 0.73 -10.47 -25.93
N ASN A 64 0.53 -9.14 -25.85
CA ASN A 64 0.92 -8.20 -26.89
C ASN A 64 1.71 -7.02 -26.30
N MET A 65 3.01 -7.01 -26.59
CA MET A 65 3.96 -6.01 -26.12
C MET A 65 3.65 -4.59 -26.56
N GLU A 66 3.06 -4.44 -27.75
CA GLU A 66 2.71 -3.13 -28.30
C GLU A 66 1.60 -2.45 -27.48
N ASN A 67 0.77 -3.26 -26.81
CA ASN A 67 -0.36 -2.77 -26.03
C ASN A 67 -0.02 -2.58 -24.55
N ILE A 68 1.16 -2.98 -24.07
CA ILE A 68 1.53 -2.83 -22.65
C ILE A 68 1.31 -1.41 -22.17
N THR A 69 1.69 -0.41 -22.96
CA THR A 69 1.54 1.01 -22.60
C THR A 69 0.09 1.52 -22.59
N GLN A 70 -0.85 0.77 -23.17
CA GLN A 70 -2.26 1.15 -23.30
C GLN A 70 -3.09 0.75 -22.07
N TYR A 71 -2.60 -0.15 -21.22
CA TYR A 71 -3.30 -0.59 -20.03
C TYR A 71 -3.19 0.44 -18.90
N ASN A 72 -4.27 0.59 -18.14
CA ASN A 72 -4.28 1.39 -16.93
C ASN A 72 -3.67 0.61 -15.76
N TRP A 73 -2.34 0.48 -15.74
CA TRP A 73 -1.61 -0.20 -14.67
C TRP A 73 -1.84 0.45 -13.30
N CYS A 74 -2.05 1.77 -13.26
CA CYS A 74 -2.30 2.49 -12.02
C CYS A 74 -3.63 2.07 -11.38
N GLU A 75 -4.69 1.95 -12.18
CA GLU A 75 -5.99 1.44 -11.72
C GLU A 75 -5.88 0.00 -11.24
N PHE A 76 -5.20 -0.87 -11.99
CA PHE A 76 -4.96 -2.24 -11.56
C PHE A 76 -4.26 -2.31 -10.18
N VAL A 77 -3.20 -1.53 -9.99
CA VAL A 77 -2.45 -1.47 -8.74
C VAL A 77 -3.31 -0.94 -7.59
N LEU A 78 -4.11 0.09 -7.86
CA LEU A 78 -5.00 0.68 -6.88
C LEU A 78 -6.11 -0.30 -6.45
N GLU A 79 -6.74 -0.99 -7.40
CA GLU A 79 -7.74 -2.01 -7.11
C GLU A 79 -7.17 -3.16 -6.28
N PHE A 80 -5.97 -3.62 -6.65
CA PHE A 80 -5.27 -4.68 -5.92
C PHE A 80 -4.96 -4.29 -4.47
N LEU A 81 -4.55 -3.04 -4.26
CA LEU A 81 -4.29 -2.46 -2.95
C LEU A 81 -5.58 -2.28 -2.13
N LEU A 82 -6.66 -1.80 -2.75
CA LEU A 82 -7.96 -1.66 -2.09
C LEU A 82 -8.50 -3.01 -1.61
N GLU A 83 -8.31 -4.07 -2.40
CA GLU A 83 -8.64 -5.43 -1.99
C GLU A 83 -7.83 -5.89 -0.77
N ALA A 84 -6.54 -5.58 -0.73
CA ALA A 84 -5.71 -5.85 0.45
C ALA A 84 -6.20 -5.12 1.71
N VAL A 85 -6.57 -3.84 1.57
CA VAL A 85 -7.11 -3.03 2.67
C VAL A 85 -8.45 -3.58 3.16
N ARG A 86 -9.34 -4.02 2.26
CA ARG A 86 -10.62 -4.67 2.63
C ARG A 86 -10.39 -5.94 3.44
N ARG A 87 -9.44 -6.78 3.01
CA ARG A 87 -9.07 -8.00 3.73
C ARG A 87 -8.54 -7.71 5.13
N LEU A 88 -7.60 -6.75 5.24
CA LEU A 88 -7.08 -6.31 6.53
C LEU A 88 -8.19 -5.83 7.46
N LYS A 89 -9.13 -5.01 6.95
CA LYS A 89 -10.27 -4.54 7.75
C LYS A 89 -11.14 -5.69 8.24
N ASN A 90 -11.43 -6.66 7.38
CA ASN A 90 -12.23 -7.83 7.75
C ASN A 90 -11.53 -8.69 8.81
N ASP A 91 -10.22 -8.91 8.68
CA ASP A 91 -9.42 -9.63 9.67
C ASP A 91 -9.43 -8.92 11.03
N MET A 92 -9.25 -7.59 11.04
CA MET A 92 -9.33 -6.78 12.26
C MET A 92 -10.70 -6.90 12.93
N MET A 93 -11.79 -6.86 12.15
CA MET A 93 -13.14 -7.02 12.66
C MET A 93 -13.42 -8.43 13.20
N ALA A 94 -12.77 -9.44 12.63
CA ALA A 94 -12.84 -10.83 13.09
C ALA A 94 -11.89 -11.13 14.27
N ASN A 95 -11.16 -10.13 14.78
CA ASN A 95 -10.11 -10.29 15.78
C ASN A 95 -9.03 -11.31 15.38
N ASN A 96 -8.74 -11.40 14.08
CA ASN A 96 -7.64 -12.18 13.54
C ASN A 96 -6.35 -11.36 13.60
N HIS A 97 -5.37 -11.83 14.37
CA HIS A 97 -4.09 -11.13 14.55
C HIS A 97 -3.03 -11.48 13.49
N SER A 98 -3.30 -12.44 12.60
CA SER A 98 -2.38 -12.88 11.54
C SER A 98 -2.88 -12.49 10.16
N THR A 99 -2.71 -11.22 9.79
CA THR A 99 -3.00 -10.75 8.41
C THR A 99 -1.76 -10.79 7.54
N ASN A 100 -1.89 -11.44 6.39
CA ASN A 100 -0.92 -11.37 5.32
C ASN A 100 -1.12 -10.09 4.52
N LEU A 101 -0.15 -9.17 4.57
CA LEU A 101 -0.17 -7.96 3.75
C LEU A 101 0.19 -8.28 2.30
N VAL A 102 -0.63 -7.80 1.37
CA VAL A 102 -0.40 -7.88 -0.08
C VAL A 102 -0.58 -6.49 -0.69
N GLY A 103 -0.08 -6.30 -1.91
CA GLY A 103 -0.14 -5.03 -2.62
C GLY A 103 0.96 -4.05 -2.21
N CYS A 104 1.07 -2.95 -2.95
CA CYS A 104 2.19 -2.01 -2.83
C CYS A 104 2.06 -1.05 -1.65
N HIS A 105 2.15 -1.56 -0.42
CA HIS A 105 2.09 -0.70 0.77
C HIS A 105 3.25 0.31 0.85
N LEU A 106 4.38 0.06 0.17
CA LEU A 106 5.52 0.99 0.15
C LEU A 106 5.14 2.37 -0.42
N PHE A 107 4.39 2.41 -1.53
CA PHE A 107 3.95 3.69 -2.09
C PHE A 107 2.96 4.41 -1.17
N LEU A 108 2.06 3.67 -0.51
CA LEU A 108 1.19 4.26 0.51
C LEU A 108 1.96 4.82 1.69
N GLN A 109 2.95 4.08 2.18
CA GLN A 109 3.81 4.50 3.29
C GLN A 109 4.55 5.77 2.92
N ILE A 110 5.22 5.81 1.77
CA ILE A 110 5.92 7.01 1.28
C ILE A 110 4.94 8.16 1.10
N PHE A 111 3.82 7.94 0.41
CA PHE A 111 2.83 8.98 0.17
C PHE A 111 2.30 9.58 1.48
N PHE A 112 1.92 8.75 2.44
CA PHE A 112 1.46 9.22 3.74
C PHE A 112 2.56 9.98 4.48
N LEU A 113 3.73 9.35 4.66
CA LEU A 113 4.83 9.90 5.45
C LEU A 113 5.39 11.19 4.86
N ASP A 114 5.37 11.32 3.54
CA ASP A 114 5.81 12.55 2.87
C ASP A 114 4.77 13.66 2.95
N ASN A 115 3.47 13.34 3.11
CA ASN A 115 2.41 14.35 3.25
C ASN A 115 2.23 14.88 4.68
N VAL A 116 2.76 14.20 5.70
CA VAL A 116 2.70 14.64 7.09
C VAL A 116 3.95 15.45 7.47
N ASP A 117 3.77 16.41 8.38
CA ASP A 117 4.88 17.22 8.89
C ASP A 117 5.55 16.48 10.05
N LEU A 118 6.76 16.01 9.80
CA LEU A 118 7.65 15.32 10.74
C LEU A 118 8.88 16.19 11.08
N GLY A 119 8.82 17.50 10.82
CA GLY A 119 9.90 18.44 11.11
C GLY A 119 11.20 18.09 10.39
N ILE A 120 12.25 17.77 11.15
CA ILE A 120 13.59 17.48 10.59
C ILE A 120 13.64 16.23 9.72
N PHE A 121 12.62 15.37 9.79
CA PHE A 121 12.54 14.15 8.98
C PHE A 121 11.83 14.35 7.63
N ASN A 122 11.31 15.56 7.37
CA ASN A 122 10.67 15.88 6.09
C ASN A 122 11.67 15.74 4.93
N LYS A 123 11.23 15.10 3.86
CA LYS A 123 12.04 14.93 2.65
C LYS A 123 11.91 16.11 1.72
N LYS A 124 13.03 16.43 1.08
CA LYS A 124 13.11 17.42 0.00
C LYS A 124 12.81 16.71 -1.32
N HIS A 125 12.24 17.43 -2.28
CA HIS A 125 11.92 16.89 -3.60
C HIS A 125 12.96 17.30 -4.66
N ASN A 126 14.23 17.21 -4.29
CA ASN A 126 15.36 17.56 -5.17
C ASN A 126 16.14 16.33 -5.68
N VAL A 127 15.71 15.12 -5.32
CA VAL A 127 16.29 13.85 -5.79
C VAL A 127 15.26 13.09 -6.60
N LEU A 128 15.66 12.56 -7.76
CA LEU A 128 14.83 11.71 -8.61
C LEU A 128 15.54 10.37 -8.87
N PRO A 129 14.82 9.23 -8.81
CA PRO A 129 13.41 9.12 -8.43
C PRO A 129 13.20 9.35 -6.91
N CYS A 130 12.13 10.04 -6.50
CA CYS A 130 11.93 10.45 -5.09
C CYS A 130 12.06 9.31 -4.08
N ILE A 131 11.65 8.09 -4.44
CA ILE A 131 11.75 6.89 -3.60
C ILE A 131 13.17 6.63 -3.08
N SER A 132 14.20 7.11 -3.77
CA SER A 132 15.60 6.97 -3.35
C SER A 132 15.93 7.71 -2.05
N ASP A 133 15.18 8.75 -1.69
CA ASP A 133 15.33 9.44 -0.41
C ASP A 133 14.59 8.74 0.75
N PHE A 134 13.80 7.70 0.45
CA PHE A 134 13.01 6.92 1.42
C PHE A 134 13.64 5.53 1.63
N ASP A 135 14.92 5.50 1.99
CA ASP A 135 15.57 4.24 2.39
C ASP A 135 14.94 3.62 3.64
N GLN A 136 15.30 2.37 3.94
CA GLN A 136 14.73 1.63 5.07
C GLN A 136 14.90 2.34 6.42
N ASN A 137 16.06 2.96 6.66
CA ASN A 137 16.33 3.64 7.92
C ASN A 137 15.50 4.93 8.04
N SER A 138 15.41 5.68 6.94
CA SER A 138 14.56 6.85 6.85
C SER A 138 13.09 6.51 7.10
N LEU A 139 12.56 5.51 6.40
CA LEU A 139 11.16 5.08 6.57
C LEU A 139 10.90 4.65 8.02
N LYS A 140 11.79 3.86 8.62
CA LYS A 140 11.67 3.44 10.02
C LYS A 140 11.61 4.63 10.98
N ASN A 141 12.46 5.63 10.80
CA ASN A 141 12.47 6.82 11.63
C ASN A 141 11.19 7.65 11.45
N MET A 142 10.75 7.84 10.20
CA MET A 142 9.50 8.56 9.91
C MET A 142 8.27 7.85 10.49
N ILE A 143 8.19 6.52 10.35
CA ILE A 143 7.10 5.71 10.95
C ILE A 143 7.11 5.85 12.47
N THR A 144 8.28 5.79 13.10
CA THR A 144 8.40 5.93 14.57
C THR A 144 7.87 7.28 15.03
N MET A 145 8.20 8.35 14.30
CA MET A 145 7.72 9.70 14.61
C MET A 145 6.23 9.90 14.32
N ALA A 146 5.67 9.17 13.35
CA ALA A 146 4.25 9.23 13.00
C ALA A 146 3.36 8.33 13.87
N THR A 147 3.92 7.53 14.79
CA THR A 147 3.16 6.58 15.63
C THR A 147 2.99 7.12 17.05
N ASP A 148 1.78 7.02 17.62
CA ASP A 148 1.55 7.48 18.99
C ASP A 148 2.33 6.62 19.99
N ILE A 149 3.10 7.27 20.87
CA ILE A 149 3.79 6.56 21.95
C ILE A 149 2.76 6.12 23.01
N GLY A 150 2.67 4.82 23.25
CA GLY A 150 1.85 4.24 24.34
C GLY A 150 0.38 3.97 23.99
N LYS A 151 -0.07 4.31 22.79
CA LYS A 151 -1.33 3.81 22.21
C LYS A 151 -0.96 2.74 21.19
N GLY A 152 -1.72 1.64 21.12
CA GLY A 152 -1.35 0.47 20.32
C GLY A 152 -1.01 0.76 18.84
N PRO A 153 -0.54 -0.24 18.07
CA PRO A 153 0.02 -0.06 16.72
C PRO A 153 -0.96 0.47 15.66
N THR A 154 -2.22 0.69 16.03
CA THR A 154 -3.29 1.25 15.19
C THR A 154 -3.51 2.75 15.42
N SER A 155 -2.77 3.38 16.34
CA SER A 155 -2.88 4.80 16.66
C SER A 155 -1.74 5.58 16.00
N TYR A 156 -2.09 6.37 14.98
CA TYR A 156 -1.16 7.29 14.34
C TYR A 156 -1.25 8.67 15.00
N VAL A 157 -0.11 9.34 15.16
CA VAL A 157 -0.04 10.71 15.68
C VAL A 157 -0.95 11.58 14.83
N LYS A 158 -1.61 12.55 15.47
CA LYS A 158 -2.30 13.65 14.79
C LYS A 158 -1.26 14.59 14.16
N CYS A 159 -0.51 14.09 13.18
CA CYS A 159 0.47 14.87 12.45
C CYS A 159 -0.24 15.96 11.66
N MET A 160 0.35 17.15 11.65
CA MET A 160 -0.11 18.21 10.76
C MET A 160 0.18 17.81 9.32
N ILE A 161 -0.70 18.18 8.40
CA ILE A 161 -0.46 17.97 6.98
C ILE A 161 0.53 19.05 6.50
N ARG A 162 1.57 18.66 5.73
CA ARG A 162 2.53 19.61 5.15
C ARG A 162 1.84 20.61 4.22
N GLN A 163 2.43 21.78 4.04
CA GLN A 163 1.90 22.74 3.07
C GLN A 163 2.05 22.19 1.64
N GLY A 164 1.08 22.50 0.77
CA GLY A 164 1.10 22.02 -0.62
C GLY A 164 2.31 22.52 -1.41
N SER A 165 2.86 23.68 -1.05
CA SER A 165 4.10 24.23 -1.62
C SER A 165 5.34 23.39 -1.34
N ASP A 166 5.30 22.58 -0.28
CA ASP A 166 6.44 21.79 0.18
C ASP A 166 6.39 20.35 -0.36
N LEU A 167 5.45 20.07 -1.27
CA LEU A 167 5.20 18.74 -1.83
C LEU A 167 5.21 18.74 -3.35
N CYS A 168 5.49 17.58 -3.93
CA CYS A 168 5.43 17.35 -5.38
C CYS A 168 4.08 16.75 -5.84
N TYR A 169 3.13 16.51 -4.92
CA TYR A 169 1.83 15.92 -5.23
C TYR A 169 0.77 16.98 -5.51
N ALA A 170 0.01 16.81 -6.58
CA ALA A 170 -1.21 17.58 -6.78
C ALA A 170 -2.26 17.16 -5.73
N ARG A 171 -2.77 18.13 -4.97
CA ARG A 171 -3.91 17.91 -4.07
C ARG A 171 -5.19 18.25 -4.81
N CYS A 172 -6.01 17.24 -5.09
CA CYS A 172 -7.37 17.48 -5.52
C CYS A 172 -8.16 17.98 -4.31
N ASN A 173 -8.65 19.22 -4.37
CA ASN A 173 -9.73 19.65 -3.49
C ASN A 173 -10.97 18.86 -3.91
N ILE A 174 -11.21 17.73 -3.26
CA ILE A 174 -12.51 17.05 -3.37
C ILE A 174 -13.51 18.03 -2.75
N PRO A 175 -14.51 18.53 -3.50
CA PRO A 175 -15.57 19.35 -2.91
C PRO A 175 -16.18 18.60 -1.73
N ASP A 176 -16.19 19.23 -0.57
CA ASP A 176 -16.30 18.66 0.76
C ASP A 176 -17.22 17.43 0.91
N CYS A 177 -16.63 16.30 1.30
CA CYS A 177 -17.33 15.38 2.19
C CYS A 177 -17.45 16.09 3.55
N ASN A 178 -18.55 16.83 3.76
CA ASN A 178 -18.85 17.58 4.98
C ASN A 178 -18.93 16.68 6.24
N VAL A 179 -17.78 16.26 6.77
CA VAL A 179 -17.63 15.85 8.16
C VAL A 179 -16.72 16.87 8.82
N THR A 180 -17.35 17.85 9.46
CA THR A 180 -16.74 18.88 10.28
C THR A 180 -15.90 18.23 11.38
N THR A 181 -14.63 17.93 11.09
CA THR A 181 -13.65 17.64 12.14
C THR A 181 -13.16 18.97 12.68
N SER A 182 -13.97 19.58 13.55
CA SER A 182 -13.46 20.65 14.39
C SER A 182 -12.30 20.08 15.21
N ASN A 183 -11.12 20.63 15.02
CA ASN A 183 -9.97 20.36 15.88
C ASN A 183 -10.24 20.94 17.26
N GLN A 184 -10.97 20.20 18.09
CA GLN A 184 -11.07 20.43 19.52
C GLN A 184 -10.42 19.25 20.26
N PRO A 185 -9.72 19.49 21.37
CA PRO A 185 -9.24 18.41 22.23
C PRO A 185 -10.46 17.69 22.81
N VAL A 186 -10.54 16.37 22.64
CA VAL A 186 -11.54 15.57 23.36
C VAL A 186 -11.19 15.64 24.84
N GLY A 187 -11.97 16.44 25.58
CA GLY A 187 -11.89 16.53 27.03
C GLY A 187 -12.14 15.18 27.67
N SER A 188 -11.38 14.90 28.72
CA SER A 188 -11.46 13.70 29.54
C SER A 188 -12.86 13.56 30.16
N GLY A 189 -13.69 12.67 29.59
CA GLY A 189 -14.97 12.27 30.16
C GLY A 189 -14.82 10.98 30.94
N ASN A 190 -14.98 11.04 32.27
CA ASN A 190 -15.04 9.90 33.16
C ASN A 190 -16.14 8.91 32.72
N MET A 191 -15.78 7.63 32.67
CA MET A 191 -16.71 6.54 32.43
C MET A 191 -17.35 6.14 33.76
N ASP A 192 -18.32 6.92 34.22
CA ASP A 192 -19.17 6.51 35.33
C ASP A 192 -20.25 5.53 34.88
N GLN A 193 -20.44 4.56 35.75
CA GLN A 193 -21.27 3.37 35.63
C GLN A 193 -22.73 3.69 35.31
N HIS A 194 -23.30 3.01 34.32
CA HIS A 194 -24.74 2.78 34.29
C HIS A 194 -25.03 1.28 34.23
N ALA A 195 -25.24 0.71 35.41
CA ALA A 195 -26.04 -0.48 35.61
C ALA A 195 -27.50 -0.15 35.25
N GLY A 196 -28.09 -0.95 34.36
CA GLY A 196 -29.50 -0.87 33.99
C GLY A 196 -30.12 -2.26 34.00
N ASN A 197 -30.92 -2.50 35.03
CA ASN A 197 -31.64 -3.74 35.32
C ASN A 197 -32.44 -4.28 34.11
N ARG A 198 -32.32 -5.58 33.84
CA ARG A 198 -33.33 -6.34 33.09
C ARG A 198 -34.16 -7.13 34.09
N THR A 199 -35.37 -6.65 34.33
CA THR A 199 -36.42 -7.41 35.02
C THR A 199 -36.97 -8.48 34.08
N ASP A 200 -37.00 -9.69 34.61
CA ASP A 200 -37.75 -10.85 34.17
C ASP A 200 -39.25 -10.55 34.32
N ASP A 201 -40.08 -10.86 33.31
CA ASP A 201 -41.46 -11.29 33.57
C ASP A 201 -42.11 -12.01 32.37
N ARG A 202 -42.84 -13.06 32.75
CA ARG A 202 -43.30 -14.25 32.02
C ARG A 202 -44.55 -14.05 31.15
N HIS A 203 -44.85 -15.18 30.46
CA HIS A 203 -46.17 -15.78 30.18
C HIS A 203 -46.76 -15.56 28.78
N ASP A 204 -47.45 -16.52 28.16
CA ASP A 204 -47.47 -18.00 28.13
C ASP A 204 -48.59 -18.40 27.15
N SER A 205 -48.58 -19.66 26.68
CA SER A 205 -49.72 -20.42 26.11
C SER A 205 -50.14 -20.09 24.66
N VAL A 206 -50.46 -21.04 23.76
CA VAL A 206 -50.87 -22.47 23.84
C VAL A 206 -50.20 -23.24 22.70
#